data_AF-A0A1Z4R5L9-F1
#
_entry.id   AF-A0A1Z4R5L9-F1
#
_cell.length_a   1.000
_cell.length_b   1.000
_cell.length_c   1.000
_cell.angle_alpha   90.00
_cell.angle_beta   90.00
_cell.angle_gamma   90.00
#
_symmetry.space_group_name_H-M   'P 1'
#
loop_
_entity.id
_entity.type
_entity.pdbx_description
1 polymer ?
#
loop_
_entity_poly.entity_id
_entity_poly.type
_entity_poly.pdbx_seq_one_letter_code
_entity_poly.pdbx_strand_id
1 'polypeptide(L)' 'MTQTLHKTVTFAEFVKWMPENQRYELHDGIIVEVAQPIGKHENVFAFLSRKINVQIDSLNLPYIIPSKVLENSIKKMIL' A
#
# COMPACT_ATOMS: atom_id res chain seq x y z
N MET A 1 -4.19 15.81 25.19
CA MET A 1 -4.15 16.20 23.77
C MET A 1 -5.53 15.96 23.19
N THR A 2 -6.16 16.98 22.60
CA THR A 2 -7.50 16.87 22.00
C THR A 2 -7.36 16.42 20.55
N GLN A 3 -7.80 15.21 20.23
CA GLN A 3 -7.89 14.73 18.84
C GLN A 3 -9.15 15.35 18.22
N THR A 4 -8.97 16.19 17.20
CA THR A 4 -10.06 16.64 16.33
C THR A 4 -10.73 15.43 15.68
N LEU A 5 -12.07 15.35 15.76
CA LEU A 5 -12.85 14.37 15.02
C LEU A 5 -12.69 14.67 13.51
N HIS A 6 -11.73 14.01 12.87
CA HIS A 6 -11.58 14.10 11.42
C HIS A 6 -12.82 13.48 10.78
N LYS A 7 -13.38 14.15 9.76
CA LYS A 7 -14.45 13.57 8.95
C LYS A 7 -13.92 12.28 8.35
N THR A 8 -14.47 11.15 8.78
CA THR A 8 -14.13 9.83 8.24
C THR A 8 -14.60 9.74 6.80
N VAL A 9 -13.65 9.64 5.87
CA VAL A 9 -13.90 9.50 4.43
C VAL A 9 -14.12 8.03 4.10
N THR A 10 -15.20 7.71 3.40
CA THR A 10 -15.43 6.35 2.91
C THR A 10 -14.54 6.06 1.69
N PHE A 11 -14.26 4.78 1.41
CA PHE A 11 -13.48 4.39 0.24
C PHE A 11 -14.07 4.93 -1.08
N ALA A 12 -15.40 4.93 -1.22
CA ALA A 12 -16.05 5.45 -2.43
C ALA A 12 -15.84 6.96 -2.61
N GLU A 13 -15.90 7.72 -1.52
CA GLU A 13 -15.61 9.15 -1.52
C GLU A 13 -14.13 9.42 -1.82
N PHE A 14 -13.23 8.62 -1.25
CA PHE A 14 -11.80 8.69 -1.53
C PHE A 14 -11.47 8.47 -3.01
N VAL A 15 -11.99 7.40 -3.62
CA VAL A 15 -11.78 7.11 -5.04
C VAL A 15 -12.30 8.24 -5.94
N LYS A 16 -13.43 8.87 -5.58
CA LYS A 16 -13.98 10.00 -6.33
C LYS A 16 -13.15 11.27 -6.18
N TRP A 17 -12.52 11.47 -5.02
CA TRP A 17 -11.71 12.64 -4.70
C TRP A 17 -10.27 12.54 -5.25
N MET A 18 -9.73 11.33 -5.40
CA MET A 18 -8.32 11.08 -5.66
C MET A 18 -7.78 11.83 -6.90
N PRO A 19 -6.80 12.74 -6.74
CA PRO A 19 -6.20 13.46 -7.85
C PRO A 19 -5.19 12.59 -8.62
N GLU A 20 -5.00 12.88 -9.92
CA GLU A 20 -4.18 12.03 -10.83
C GLU A 20 -2.66 12.13 -10.58
N ASN A 21 -2.17 13.31 -10.16
CA ASN A 21 -0.73 13.63 -10.17
C ASN A 21 -0.02 13.41 -8.82
N GLN A 22 -0.72 12.91 -7.80
CA GLN A 22 -0.18 12.80 -6.44
C GLN A 22 -0.76 11.57 -5.75
N ARG A 23 0.03 10.92 -4.89
CA ARG A 23 -0.36 9.65 -4.26
C ARG A 23 -0.89 9.91 -2.86
N TYR A 24 -2.04 9.31 -2.57
CA TYR A 24 -2.69 9.36 -1.27
C TYR A 24 -3.06 7.95 -0.83
N GLU A 25 -3.13 7.74 0.47
CA GLU A 25 -3.63 6.51 1.10
C GLU A 25 -4.78 6.86 2.05
N LEU A 26 -5.74 5.96 2.22
CA LEU A 26 -6.86 6.10 3.14
C LEU A 26 -6.64 5.20 4.37
N HIS A 27 -6.18 5.78 5.47
CA HIS A 27 -5.93 5.08 6.73
C HIS A 27 -7.10 5.30 7.69
N ASP A 28 -7.92 4.27 7.90
CA ASP A 28 -9.07 4.32 8.82
C ASP A 28 -9.99 5.54 8.59
N GLY A 29 -10.19 5.91 7.33
CA GLY A 29 -11.01 7.06 6.93
C GLY A 29 -10.26 8.40 6.91
N ILE A 30 -8.94 8.40 7.11
CA ILE A 30 -8.07 9.58 7.06
C ILE A 30 -7.25 9.53 5.76
N ILE A 31 -7.33 10.58 4.97
CA ILE A 31 -6.52 10.73 3.76
C ILE A 31 -5.12 11.21 4.16
N VAL A 32 -4.10 10.45 3.77
CA VAL A 32 -2.68 10.74 4.02
C VAL A 32 -1.98 10.91 2.69
N GLU A 33 -1.28 12.04 2.49
CA GLU A 33 -0.41 12.20 1.33
C GLU A 33 0.83 11.33 1.49
N VAL A 34 1.14 10.52 0.46
CA VAL A 34 2.29 9.64 0.46
C VAL A 34 3.26 10.09 -0.62
N ALA A 35 4.45 10.50 -0.19
CA ALA A 35 5.52 10.84 -1.11
C ALA A 35 5.86 9.65 -2.00
N GLN A 36 6.18 9.90 -3.27
CA GLN A 36 6.69 8.84 -4.13
C GLN A 36 7.93 8.22 -3.48
N PRO A 37 8.01 6.88 -3.37
CA PRO A 37 9.20 6.25 -2.83
C PRO A 37 10.39 6.64 -3.70
N ILE A 38 11.34 7.35 -3.09
CA ILE A 38 12.52 7.84 -3.79
C ILE A 38 13.60 6.75 -3.83
N GLY A 39 14.09 6.48 -5.04
CA GLY A 39 15.04 5.46 -5.51
C GLY A 39 15.66 4.47 -4.51
N LYS A 40 16.35 4.95 -3.45
CA LYS A 40 16.98 4.06 -2.47
C LYS A 40 15.97 3.16 -1.75
N HIS A 41 14.79 3.67 -1.42
CA HIS A 41 13.73 2.88 -0.79
C HIS A 41 13.18 1.82 -1.76
N GLU A 42 13.05 2.15 -3.04
CA GLU A 42 12.63 1.19 -4.07
C GLU A 42 13.66 0.08 -4.28
N ASN A 43 14.95 0.40 -4.26
CA ASN A 43 16.02 -0.60 -4.39
C ASN A 43 16.03 -1.62 -3.24
N VAL A 44 15.81 -1.15 -2.01
CA VAL A 44 15.70 -2.03 -0.83
C VAL A 44 14.47 -2.93 -0.95
N PHE A 45 13.32 -2.37 -1.34
CA PHE A 45 12.09 -3.14 -1.56
C PHE A 45 12.26 -4.20 -2.65
N ALA A 46 12.87 -3.84 -3.79
CA ALA A 46 13.12 -4.75 -4.89
C ALA A 46 14.07 -5.89 -4.48
N PHE A 47 15.12 -5.57 -3.72
CA PHE A 47 16.05 -6.58 -3.20
C PHE A 47 15.36 -7.58 -2.27
N LEU A 48 14.58 -7.10 -1.31
CA LEU A 48 13.87 -7.94 -0.35
C LEU A 48 12.80 -8.80 -1.04
N SER A 49 11.98 -8.19 -1.90
CA SER A 49 10.94 -8.89 -2.65
C SER A 49 11.53 -10.03 -3.48
N ARG A 50 12.66 -9.80 -4.15
CA ARG A 50 13.38 -10.84 -4.89
C ARG A 50 13.80 -12.01 -4.01
N LYS A 51 14.37 -11.74 -2.83
CA LYS A 51 14.84 -12.79 -1.92
C LYS A 51 13.69 -13.62 -1.36
N ILE A 52 12.59 -12.96 -1.00
CA ILE A 52 11.42 -13.63 -0.44
C ILE A 52 10.69 -14.45 -1.51
N ASN A 53 10.54 -13.94 -2.74
CA ASN A 53 9.91 -14.70 -3.83
C ASN A 53 10.63 -16.02 -4.12
N VAL A 54 11.97 -16.02 -4.11
CA VAL A 54 12.76 -17.27 -4.24
C VAL A 54 12.39 -18.28 -3.16
N GLN A 55 12.17 -17.81 -1.93
CA GLN A 55 11.77 -18.69 -0.82
C GLN A 55 10.33 -19.19 -0.97
N ILE A 56 9.40 -18.31 -1.33
CA ILE A 56 7.99 -18.67 -1.61
C ILE A 56 7.93 -19.78 -2.67
N ASP A 57 8.63 -19.61 -3.78
CA ASP A 57 8.69 -20.60 -4.86
C ASP A 57 9.31 -21.91 -4.38
N SER A 58 10.45 -21.85 -3.67
CA SER A 58 11.14 -23.04 -3.17
C SER A 58 10.33 -23.86 -2.17
N LEU A 59 9.45 -23.20 -1.41
CA LEU A 59 8.57 -23.81 -0.42
C LEU A 59 7.18 -24.13 -0.99
N ASN A 60 6.94 -23.85 -2.28
CA ASN A 60 5.67 -24.05 -2.98
C ASN A 60 4.48 -23.41 -2.24
N LEU A 61 4.70 -22.21 -1.69
CA LEU A 61 3.71 -21.46 -0.93
C LEU A 61 2.84 -20.59 -1.85
N PRO A 62 1.53 -20.45 -1.58
CA PRO A 62 0.61 -19.69 -2.43
C PRO A 62 0.62 -18.18 -2.15
N TYR A 63 1.78 -17.59 -1.84
CA TYR A 63 1.90 -16.17 -1.53
C TYR A 63 2.41 -15.37 -2.73
N ILE A 64 1.98 -14.12 -2.87
CA ILE A 64 2.43 -13.21 -3.92
C ILE A 64 2.79 -11.88 -3.26
N ILE A 65 3.98 -11.36 -3.57
CA ILE A 65 4.40 -10.02 -3.13
C ILE A 65 4.03 -9.02 -4.24
N PRO A 66 3.02 -8.15 -4.01
CA PRO A 66 2.67 -7.12 -4.98
C PRO A 66 3.79 -6.08 -5.10
N SER A 67 4.20 -5.77 -6.34
CA SER A 67 5.28 -4.82 -6.62
C SER A 67 4.88 -3.36 -6.42
N LYS A 68 3.58 -3.07 -6.29
CA LYS A 68 3.02 -1.76 -6.00
C LYS A 68 1.82 -1.94 -5.07
N VAL A 69 1.84 -1.28 -3.93
CA VAL A 69 0.68 -1.17 -3.04
C VAL A 69 -0.30 -0.20 -3.70
N LEU A 70 -1.17 -0.73 -4.54
CA LEU A 70 -2.50 -0.14 -4.67
C LEU A 70 -3.34 -0.82 -3.59
N GLU A 71 -3.92 0.00 -2.72
CA GLU A 71 -4.66 -0.28 -1.48
C GLU A 71 -5.53 -1.55 -1.48
N ASN A 72 -6.02 -1.99 -2.64
CA ASN A 72 -6.75 -3.25 -2.81
C ASN A 72 -5.93 -4.54 -2.65
N SER A 73 -4.59 -4.48 -2.57
CA SER A 73 -3.75 -5.69 -2.48
C SER A 73 -3.71 -6.31 -1.08
N ILE A 74 -4.01 -5.56 -0.01
CA ILE A 74 -3.96 -6.09 1.36
C ILE A 74 -5.06 -7.14 1.60
N LYS A 75 -6.21 -7.01 0.93
CA LYS A 75 -7.31 -7.99 1.05
C LYS A 75 -7.00 -9.34 0.43
N LYS A 76 -6.05 -9.43 -0.49
CA LYS A 76 -5.71 -10.68 -1.20
C LYS A 76 -4.55 -11.46 -0.57
N MET A 77 -3.92 -10.91 0.47
CA MET A 77 -2.80 -11.56 1.17
C MET A 77 -3.26 -12.28 2.45
N ILE A 78 -4.53 -12.15 2.84
CA ILE A 78 -5.14 -12.75 4.05
C ILE A 78 -6.26 -13.77 3.68
N LEU A 79 -6.48 -14.05 2.39
CA LEU A 79 -7.43 -15.05 1.90
C LEU A 79 -6.75 -15.95 0.88
#